data_AF-A0A0F6W6I0-F1
#
_entry.id   AF-A0A0F6W6I0-F1
#
_cell.length_a   1.000
_cell.length_b   1.000
_cell.length_c   1.000
_cell.angle_alpha   90.00
_cell.angle_beta   90.00
_cell.angle_gamma   90.00
#
_symmetry.space_group_name_H-M   'P 1'
#
loop_
_entity.id
_entity.type
_entity.pdbx_description
1 polymer ?
#
loop_
_entity_poly.entity_id
_entity_poly.type
_entity_poly.pdbx_seq_one_letter_code
_entity_poly.pdbx_strand_id
1 'polypeptide(L)'
;MRLHARSDVVRPADTPSSASPSASCARSARRASWRHRSARVIRPRRARASFAARSSTDQHRAGRDSARFSAAALASGCSSSGCEGACACRGTECQCPSSGDCLVDCIGDCDLTCNGSGSCDFRCVDGCDTACTGSGACVVTVGPLSSVACPGSGGCDVLCEGDCAVDCPGSGECIVRCPAGAVCTLDRCSGDVVECGDGVAVCNGACPPAR
;
A
#
# COMPACT_ATOMS: atom_id res chain seq x y z
N MET A 1 -6.41 65.39 10.51
CA MET A 1 -7.19 64.69 9.47
C MET A 1 -6.21 63.86 8.64
N ARG A 2 -6.13 62.55 8.88
CA ARG A 2 -5.28 61.62 8.10
C ARG A 2 -6.20 60.67 7.33
N LEU A 3 -6.10 60.72 6.01
CA LEU A 3 -6.85 59.90 5.06
C LEU A 3 -6.24 58.49 5.02
N HIS A 4 -7.02 57.48 5.38
CA HIS A 4 -6.68 56.07 5.19
C HIS A 4 -7.05 55.65 3.77
N ALA A 5 -6.04 55.32 2.96
CA ALA A 5 -6.22 54.72 1.63
C ALA A 5 -6.62 53.24 1.79
N ARG A 6 -7.77 52.87 1.20
CA ARG A 6 -8.23 51.49 1.10
C ARG A 6 -7.51 50.81 -0.06
N SER A 7 -6.89 49.65 0.19
CA SER A 7 -6.30 48.80 -0.84
C SER A 7 -7.31 47.74 -1.24
N ASP A 8 -7.73 47.77 -2.50
CA ASP A 8 -8.61 46.80 -3.12
C ASP A 8 -7.89 45.46 -3.29
N VAL A 9 -8.41 44.41 -2.65
CA VAL A 9 -7.94 43.04 -2.80
C VAL A 9 -8.60 42.43 -4.03
N VAL A 10 -7.85 42.32 -5.11
CA VAL A 10 -8.23 41.60 -6.33
C VAL A 10 -8.22 40.10 -6.04
N ARG A 11 -9.38 39.44 -6.13
CA ARG A 11 -9.51 37.98 -6.07
C ARG A 11 -9.13 37.37 -7.44
N PRO A 12 -8.25 36.37 -7.50
CA PRO A 12 -8.00 35.62 -8.73
C PRO A 12 -9.18 34.68 -9.05
N ALA A 13 -9.44 34.53 -10.35
CA ALA A 13 -10.52 33.71 -10.90
C ALA A 13 -10.20 32.22 -10.82
N ASP A 14 -11.19 31.43 -10.37
CA ASP A 14 -11.19 29.98 -10.41
C ASP A 14 -11.06 29.46 -11.84
N THR A 15 -10.04 28.64 -12.10
CA THR A 15 -9.88 27.90 -13.36
C THR A 15 -10.47 26.50 -13.20
N PRO A 16 -11.31 26.01 -14.13
CA PRO A 16 -11.86 24.66 -14.05
C PRO A 16 -10.79 23.61 -14.38
N SER A 17 -10.50 22.75 -13.41
CA SER A 17 -9.69 21.53 -13.58
C SER A 17 -10.30 20.61 -14.63
N SER A 18 -9.65 20.55 -15.79
CA SER A 18 -9.92 19.57 -16.84
C SER A 18 -9.30 18.24 -16.42
N ALA A 19 -10.11 17.37 -15.84
CA ALA A 19 -9.76 15.98 -15.61
C ALA A 19 -9.55 15.28 -16.96
N SER A 20 -8.29 15.02 -17.31
CA SER A 20 -7.93 14.16 -18.43
C SER A 20 -8.13 12.70 -18.02
N PRO A 21 -8.79 11.85 -18.81
CA PRO A 21 -8.88 10.42 -18.53
C PRO A 21 -7.50 9.76 -18.68
N SER A 22 -7.03 9.19 -17.57
CA SER A 22 -5.75 8.54 -17.36
C SER A 22 -5.56 7.33 -18.28
N ALA A 23 -4.81 7.51 -19.37
CA ALA A 23 -4.22 6.42 -20.15
C ALA A 23 -2.95 5.86 -19.44
N SER A 24 -3.09 5.48 -18.16
CA SER A 24 -1.96 5.13 -17.29
C SER A 24 -1.67 3.62 -17.19
N CYS A 25 -2.58 2.74 -17.61
CA CYS A 25 -2.41 1.29 -17.45
C CYS A 25 -1.35 0.65 -18.38
N ALA A 26 -0.58 1.42 -19.15
CA ALA A 26 0.39 0.90 -20.12
C ALA A 26 1.86 1.22 -19.81
N ARG A 27 2.20 1.80 -18.64
CA ARG A 27 3.53 2.44 -18.46
C ARG A 27 4.48 1.93 -17.36
N SER A 28 4.17 0.88 -16.59
CA SER A 28 5.11 0.41 -15.54
C SER A 28 6.01 -0.78 -15.91
N ALA A 29 5.89 -1.38 -17.11
CA ALA A 29 6.78 -2.47 -17.55
C ALA A 29 8.15 -1.99 -18.09
N ARG A 30 8.74 -0.89 -17.59
CA ARG A 30 10.04 -0.39 -18.07
C ARG A 30 11.08 -0.22 -16.96
N ARG A 31 11.90 -1.28 -16.84
CA ARG A 31 13.36 -1.28 -16.63
C ARG A 31 13.87 -0.93 -15.23
N ALA A 32 13.81 -1.90 -14.34
CA ALA A 32 14.87 -2.14 -13.38
C ALA A 32 15.81 -3.24 -13.93
N SER A 33 16.69 -2.90 -14.89
CA SER A 33 17.79 -3.79 -15.28
C SER A 33 18.88 -3.73 -14.21
N TRP A 34 18.64 -4.36 -13.07
CA TRP A 34 19.67 -4.51 -12.05
C TRP A 34 20.63 -5.61 -12.48
N ARG A 35 21.89 -5.20 -12.65
CA ARG A 35 23.01 -6.07 -12.98
C ARG A 35 23.15 -7.12 -11.88
N HIS A 36 22.95 -8.39 -12.23
CA HIS A 36 23.34 -9.53 -11.40
C HIS A 36 24.82 -9.40 -10.98
N ARG A 37 25.07 -9.05 -9.72
CA ARG A 37 26.33 -9.41 -9.06
C ARG A 37 26.23 -10.86 -8.64
N SER A 38 27.14 -11.66 -9.19
CA SER A 38 27.32 -13.08 -8.93
C SER A 38 27.52 -13.37 -7.44
N ALA A 39 26.50 -13.94 -6.79
CA ALA A 39 26.65 -14.57 -5.49
C ALA A 39 27.21 -15.99 -5.67
N ARG A 40 28.29 -16.27 -4.94
CA ARG A 40 29.01 -17.54 -4.96
C ARG A 40 28.14 -18.67 -4.40
N VAL A 41 28.28 -19.82 -5.05
CA VAL A 41 27.76 -21.13 -4.71
C VAL A 41 28.14 -21.53 -3.28
N ILE A 42 27.14 -21.80 -2.44
CA ILE A 42 27.28 -22.68 -1.27
C ILE A 42 26.21 -23.76 -1.39
N ARG A 43 26.65 -25.01 -1.56
CA ARG A 43 25.80 -26.21 -1.64
C ARG A 43 25.48 -26.72 -0.23
N PRO A 44 24.22 -26.77 0.20
CA PRO A 44 23.82 -27.65 1.29
C PRO A 44 23.49 -29.06 0.77
N ARG A 45 23.92 -30.04 1.56
CA ARG A 45 23.86 -31.48 1.32
C ARG A 45 22.43 -32.02 1.33
N ARG A 46 22.24 -33.04 0.49
CA ARG A 46 21.06 -33.91 0.39
C ARG A 46 20.67 -34.51 1.75
N ALA A 47 19.40 -34.41 2.11
CA ALA A 47 18.72 -35.38 2.97
C ALA A 47 17.44 -35.85 2.26
N ARG A 48 17.32 -37.17 2.12
CA ARG A 48 16.22 -37.90 1.48
C ARG A 48 15.15 -38.22 2.52
N ALA A 49 13.88 -37.97 2.19
CA ALA A 49 12.71 -38.70 2.67
C ALA A 49 11.61 -38.45 1.63
N SER A 50 11.28 -39.36 0.71
CA SER A 50 10.51 -40.60 0.90
C SER A 50 9.19 -40.36 1.61
N PHE A 51 8.17 -39.82 0.91
CA PHE A 51 6.78 -40.00 1.34
C PHE A 51 5.86 -40.37 0.18
N ALA A 52 5.00 -41.33 0.50
CA ALA A 52 4.28 -42.24 -0.35
C ALA A 52 3.25 -41.58 -1.28
N ALA A 53 3.18 -42.16 -2.48
CA ALA A 53 2.06 -42.05 -3.39
C ALA A 53 0.78 -42.59 -2.76
N ARG A 54 -0.32 -41.87 -2.93
CA ARG A 54 -1.67 -42.45 -2.95
C ARG A 54 -2.39 -41.96 -4.21
N SER A 55 -2.54 -42.91 -5.13
CA SER A 55 -3.50 -42.92 -6.22
C SER A 55 -4.91 -43.10 -5.67
N SER A 56 -5.87 -42.31 -6.16
CA SER A 56 -7.27 -42.73 -6.25
C SER A 56 -7.94 -41.96 -7.38
N THR A 57 -8.13 -42.68 -8.48
CA THR A 57 -9.24 -42.57 -9.43
C THR A 57 -10.53 -42.05 -8.79
N ASP A 58 -11.21 -41.11 -9.43
CA ASP A 58 -12.43 -41.47 -10.15
C ASP A 58 -12.84 -40.45 -11.21
N GLN A 59 -13.19 -40.97 -12.38
CA GLN A 59 -13.74 -40.26 -13.52
C GLN A 59 -15.25 -40.29 -13.37
N HIS A 60 -15.97 -39.19 -13.56
CA HIS A 60 -17.30 -39.30 -14.19
C HIS A 60 -17.80 -37.98 -14.82
N ARG A 61 -18.33 -38.20 -16.03
CA ARG A 61 -19.31 -37.41 -16.80
C ARG A 61 -18.80 -36.23 -17.62
N ALA A 62 -18.40 -36.62 -18.83
CA ALA A 62 -18.74 -35.92 -20.06
C ALA A 62 -20.25 -35.63 -20.14
N GLY A 63 -20.60 -34.35 -20.15
CA GLY A 63 -21.89 -33.83 -20.59
C GLY A 63 -21.60 -32.71 -21.59
N ARG A 64 -21.83 -33.00 -22.88
CA ARG A 64 -21.84 -32.02 -23.95
C ARG A 64 -23.08 -31.14 -23.76
N ASP A 65 -22.91 -29.84 -23.60
CA ASP A 65 -23.90 -28.87 -24.03
C ASP A 65 -23.19 -27.65 -24.63
N SER A 66 -23.24 -27.62 -25.96
CA SER A 66 -22.84 -26.51 -26.81
C SER A 66 -23.84 -25.36 -26.65
N ALA A 67 -23.74 -24.62 -25.55
CA ALA A 67 -24.39 -23.32 -25.44
C ALA A 67 -23.46 -22.27 -26.03
N ARG A 68 -23.97 -21.56 -27.04
CA ARG A 68 -23.36 -20.39 -27.66
C ARG A 68 -23.20 -19.32 -26.59
N PHE A 69 -22.01 -19.22 -26.00
CA PHE A 69 -21.66 -18.12 -25.13
C PHE A 69 -21.39 -16.89 -25.98
N SER A 70 -22.38 -16.00 -26.00
CA SER A 70 -22.23 -14.63 -26.44
C SER A 70 -20.96 -14.03 -25.85
N ALA A 71 -20.10 -13.52 -26.74
CA ALA A 71 -18.97 -12.67 -26.40
C ALA A 71 -19.49 -11.36 -25.80
N ALA A 72 -19.90 -11.40 -24.53
CA ALA A 72 -20.19 -10.24 -23.73
C ALA A 72 -18.90 -9.86 -22.99
N ALA A 73 -18.30 -8.77 -23.44
CA ALA A 73 -17.31 -7.94 -22.75
C ALA A 73 -16.40 -8.68 -21.75
N LEU A 74 -15.21 -9.06 -22.24
CA LEU A 74 -14.02 -9.09 -21.39
C LEU A 74 -13.82 -7.67 -20.85
N ALA A 75 -14.49 -7.34 -19.74
CA ALA A 75 -14.17 -6.18 -18.93
C ALA A 75 -12.75 -6.43 -18.41
N SER A 76 -11.82 -5.79 -19.10
CA SER A 76 -10.40 -5.85 -18.90
C SER A 76 -10.02 -5.66 -17.43
N GLY A 77 -9.59 -6.76 -16.81
CA GLY A 77 -8.54 -6.85 -15.80
C GLY A 77 -8.21 -5.61 -14.99
N CYS A 78 -9.13 -5.16 -14.14
CA CYS A 78 -8.71 -4.52 -12.89
C CYS A 78 -8.32 -5.67 -11.95
N SER A 79 -7.00 -5.82 -11.73
CA SER A 79 -6.43 -6.66 -10.68
C SER A 79 -7.25 -6.46 -9.41
N SER A 80 -7.80 -7.56 -8.88
CA SER A 80 -8.83 -7.57 -7.85
C SER A 80 -8.32 -7.00 -6.53
N SER A 81 -8.41 -5.68 -6.37
CA SER A 81 -8.35 -5.06 -5.05
C SER A 81 -9.64 -5.41 -4.31
N GLY A 82 -9.48 -6.16 -3.21
CA GLY A 82 -10.57 -6.45 -2.28
C GLY A 82 -10.85 -5.21 -1.46
N CYS A 83 -12.11 -4.80 -1.41
CA CYS A 83 -12.54 -3.61 -0.69
C CYS A 83 -13.67 -4.03 0.25
N GLU A 84 -13.43 -4.01 1.56
CA GLU A 84 -14.43 -4.32 2.58
C GLU A 84 -14.75 -3.07 3.41
N GLY A 85 -16.05 -2.80 3.59
CA GLY A 85 -16.53 -1.62 4.32
C GLY A 85 -16.90 -0.44 3.41
N ALA A 86 -16.78 0.77 3.93
CA ALA A 86 -17.05 1.98 3.17
C ALA A 86 -15.77 2.34 2.44
N CYS A 87 -15.61 1.95 1.18
CA CYS A 87 -14.39 2.22 0.42
C CYS A 87 -14.71 2.30 -1.08
N ALA A 88 -13.95 3.08 -1.83
CA ALA A 88 -14.17 3.28 -3.26
C ALA A 88 -12.86 3.11 -4.03
N CYS A 89 -12.82 2.12 -4.92
CA CYS A 89 -11.67 1.87 -5.79
C CYS A 89 -12.00 2.20 -7.26
N ARG A 90 -11.04 2.83 -7.95
CA ARG A 90 -11.07 3.14 -9.39
C ARG A 90 -9.76 2.69 -10.02
N GLY A 91 -9.72 1.46 -10.51
CA GLY A 91 -8.49 0.85 -11.02
C GLY A 91 -7.57 0.50 -9.85
N THR A 92 -6.36 1.06 -9.84
CA THR A 92 -5.36 0.90 -8.78
C THR A 92 -5.51 1.90 -7.63
N GLU A 93 -6.33 2.93 -7.81
CA GLU A 93 -6.58 3.95 -6.79
C GLU A 93 -7.73 3.52 -5.88
N CYS A 94 -7.47 3.38 -4.59
CA CYS A 94 -8.47 3.06 -3.57
C CYS A 94 -8.49 4.13 -2.48
N GLN A 95 -9.69 4.65 -2.21
CA GLN A 95 -9.91 5.69 -1.22
C GLN A 95 -10.90 5.23 -0.15
N CYS A 96 -10.47 5.31 1.10
CA CYS A 96 -11.36 5.22 2.24
C CYS A 96 -12.00 6.61 2.50
N PRO A 97 -13.33 6.67 2.75
CA PRO A 97 -14.05 7.89 3.03
C PRO A 97 -13.63 8.49 4.38
N SER A 98 -14.11 9.70 4.63
CA SER A 98 -13.72 10.46 5.82
C SER A 98 -14.21 9.85 7.15
N SER A 99 -15.13 8.90 7.12
CA SER A 99 -15.67 8.24 8.31
C SER A 99 -15.99 6.76 8.04
N GLY A 100 -15.89 5.94 9.10
CA GLY A 100 -16.08 4.50 9.05
C GLY A 100 -14.77 3.73 8.91
N ASP A 101 -14.83 2.44 9.21
CA ASP A 101 -13.70 1.53 9.03
C ASP A 101 -13.66 1.00 7.60
N CYS A 102 -12.45 0.81 7.10
CA CYS A 102 -12.17 0.47 5.72
C CYS A 102 -11.03 -0.54 5.67
N LEU A 103 -11.22 -1.62 4.92
CA LEU A 103 -10.18 -2.61 4.67
C LEU A 103 -9.96 -2.72 3.16
N VAL A 104 -8.71 -2.58 2.73
CA VAL A 104 -8.32 -2.73 1.32
C VAL A 104 -7.15 -3.70 1.21
N ASP A 105 -7.37 -4.78 0.45
CA ASP A 105 -6.35 -5.75 0.07
C ASP A 105 -5.99 -5.53 -1.41
N CYS A 106 -4.73 -5.20 -1.71
CA CYS A 106 -4.21 -5.04 -3.06
C CYS A 106 -3.01 -5.96 -3.33
N ILE A 107 -2.92 -6.46 -4.56
CA ILE A 107 -1.83 -7.35 -4.99
C ILE A 107 -0.61 -6.58 -5.48
N GLY A 108 -0.75 -5.35 -5.97
CA GLY A 108 0.41 -4.52 -6.30
C GLY A 108 0.07 -3.26 -7.08
N ASP A 109 1.03 -2.33 -7.11
CA ASP A 109 0.95 -1.03 -7.82
C ASP A 109 -0.32 -0.23 -7.46
N CYS A 110 -0.81 -0.32 -6.22
CA CYS A 110 -1.99 0.44 -5.77
C CYS A 110 -1.63 1.78 -5.12
N ASP A 111 -2.49 2.76 -5.38
CA ASP A 111 -2.51 4.05 -4.70
C ASP A 111 -3.58 4.00 -3.60
N LEU A 112 -3.17 3.86 -2.34
CA LEU A 112 -4.07 3.70 -1.19
C LEU A 112 -4.13 4.99 -0.39
N THR A 113 -5.33 5.54 -0.19
CA THR A 113 -5.50 6.81 0.54
C THR A 113 -6.52 6.69 1.68
N CYS A 114 -6.07 7.00 2.90
CA CYS A 114 -6.92 7.12 4.10
C CYS A 114 -7.03 8.59 4.53
N ASN A 115 -8.16 9.22 4.23
CA ASN A 115 -8.41 10.64 4.52
C ASN A 115 -9.32 10.88 5.74
N GLY A 116 -9.70 9.81 6.45
CA GLY A 116 -10.75 9.87 7.47
C GLY A 116 -10.29 9.86 8.91
N SER A 117 -11.27 9.98 9.80
CA SER A 117 -11.11 9.79 11.24
C SER A 117 -11.36 8.34 11.67
N GLY A 118 -11.76 7.46 10.75
CA GLY A 118 -11.98 6.03 11.00
C GLY A 118 -10.70 5.21 10.93
N SER A 119 -10.81 3.90 11.15
CA SER A 119 -9.67 2.98 11.07
C SER A 119 -9.50 2.46 9.65
N CYS A 120 -8.31 2.63 9.07
CA CYS A 120 -7.95 2.08 7.77
C CYS A 120 -7.00 0.89 7.96
N ASP A 121 -7.34 -0.29 7.43
CA ASP A 121 -6.47 -1.46 7.34
C ASP A 121 -6.11 -1.70 5.86
N PHE A 122 -4.85 -1.47 5.51
CA PHE A 122 -4.34 -1.62 4.16
C PHE A 122 -3.36 -2.78 4.08
N ARG A 123 -3.55 -3.67 3.11
CA ARG A 123 -2.58 -4.71 2.76
C ARG A 123 -2.20 -4.61 1.31
N CYS A 124 -0.90 -4.52 1.06
CA CYS A 124 -0.34 -4.52 -0.28
C CYS A 124 0.82 -5.50 -0.39
N VAL A 125 0.81 -6.34 -1.43
CA VAL A 125 1.87 -7.34 -1.64
C VAL A 125 3.16 -6.74 -2.20
N ASP A 126 3.12 -5.79 -3.15
CA ASP A 126 4.33 -5.08 -3.62
C ASP A 126 4.04 -3.73 -4.28
N GLY A 127 5.04 -2.83 -4.26
CA GLY A 127 5.05 -1.63 -5.09
C GLY A 127 3.89 -0.64 -4.88
N CYS A 128 3.29 -0.60 -3.70
CA CYS A 128 2.19 0.34 -3.44
C CYS A 128 2.66 1.68 -2.93
N ASP A 129 1.86 2.71 -3.20
CA ASP A 129 1.98 4.04 -2.63
C ASP A 129 0.80 4.27 -1.68
N THR A 130 1.09 4.40 -0.39
CA THR A 130 0.05 4.54 0.66
C THR A 130 0.14 5.89 1.34
N ALA A 131 -0.97 6.59 1.50
CA ALA A 131 -1.06 7.89 2.17
C ALA A 131 -2.12 7.89 3.29
N CYS A 132 -1.66 8.04 4.54
CA CYS A 132 -2.48 8.20 5.73
C CYS A 132 -2.55 9.69 6.12
N THR A 133 -3.49 10.44 5.53
CA THR A 133 -3.64 11.89 5.76
C THR A 133 -4.65 12.22 6.87
N GLY A 134 -5.45 11.22 7.26
CA GLY A 134 -6.49 11.35 8.27
C GLY A 134 -5.99 11.50 9.71
N SER A 135 -6.94 11.61 10.63
CA SER A 135 -6.69 11.64 12.08
C SER A 135 -7.00 10.31 12.78
N GLY A 136 -7.54 9.34 12.04
CA GLY A 136 -7.83 7.99 12.55
C GLY A 136 -6.60 7.09 12.60
N ALA A 137 -6.80 5.84 13.04
CA ALA A 137 -5.75 4.83 13.04
C ALA A 137 -5.52 4.30 11.62
N CYS A 138 -4.27 4.33 11.16
CA CYS A 138 -3.87 3.77 9.87
C CYS A 138 -2.96 2.57 10.13
N VAL A 139 -3.44 1.36 9.83
CA VAL A 139 -2.67 0.11 9.89
C VAL A 139 -2.32 -0.27 8.46
N VAL A 140 -1.03 -0.38 8.17
CA VAL A 140 -0.53 -0.58 6.80
C VAL A 140 0.43 -1.76 6.78
N THR A 141 0.10 -2.81 6.04
CA THR A 141 1.00 -3.92 5.73
C THR A 141 1.42 -3.82 4.26
N VAL A 142 2.70 -3.64 4.00
CA VAL A 142 3.23 -3.44 2.64
C VAL A 142 4.40 -4.36 2.37
N GLY A 143 4.43 -5.01 1.20
CA GLY A 143 5.59 -5.75 0.77
C GLY A 143 6.64 -4.87 0.09
N PRO A 144 7.59 -5.49 -0.64
CA PRO A 144 8.78 -4.81 -1.12
C PRO A 144 8.49 -3.70 -2.13
N LEU A 145 9.40 -2.73 -2.20
CA LEU A 145 9.35 -1.57 -3.10
C LEU A 145 8.16 -0.64 -2.86
N SER A 146 7.51 -0.73 -1.70
CA SER A 146 6.37 0.12 -1.35
C SER A 146 6.81 1.41 -0.65
N SER A 147 6.01 2.46 -0.80
CA SER A 147 6.15 3.72 -0.09
C SER A 147 4.92 4.01 0.78
N VAL A 148 5.15 4.48 2.01
CA VAL A 148 4.09 4.84 2.97
C VAL A 148 4.35 6.24 3.50
N ALA A 149 3.37 7.13 3.35
CA ALA A 149 3.40 8.48 3.89
C ALA A 149 2.31 8.65 4.96
N CYS A 150 2.71 9.08 6.15
CA CYS A 150 1.82 9.37 7.28
C CYS A 150 1.85 10.87 7.64
N PRO A 151 1.34 11.78 6.77
CA PRO A 151 1.28 13.21 7.08
C PRO A 151 0.16 13.57 8.07
N GLY A 152 -0.76 12.64 8.33
CA GLY A 152 -1.87 12.85 9.26
C GLY A 152 -1.44 13.01 10.71
N SER A 153 -2.42 13.29 11.57
CA SER A 153 -2.21 13.39 13.02
C SER A 153 -2.59 12.11 13.76
N GLY A 154 -3.16 11.12 13.07
CA GLY A 154 -3.54 9.83 13.63
C GLY A 154 -2.34 8.90 13.83
N GLY A 155 -2.57 7.79 14.53
CA GLY A 155 -1.55 6.75 14.68
C GLY A 155 -1.31 6.00 13.37
N CYS A 156 -0.05 5.81 12.98
CA CYS A 156 0.38 5.06 11.81
C CYS A 156 1.15 3.81 12.27
N ASP A 157 0.60 2.61 12.11
CA ASP A 157 1.31 1.34 12.38
C ASP A 157 1.65 0.68 11.03
N VAL A 158 2.92 0.70 10.67
CA VAL A 158 3.43 0.22 9.39
C VAL A 158 4.22 -1.07 9.61
N LEU A 159 3.73 -2.15 9.00
CA LEU A 159 4.45 -3.41 8.89
C LEU A 159 4.97 -3.57 7.46
N CYS A 160 6.30 -3.49 7.29
CA CYS A 160 6.92 -3.81 6.03
C CYS A 160 7.21 -5.31 5.98
N GLU A 161 6.88 -6.01 4.90
CA GLU A 161 7.24 -7.42 4.68
C GLU A 161 8.53 -7.58 3.84
N GLY A 162 9.04 -6.46 3.30
CA GLY A 162 10.27 -6.36 2.54
C GLY A 162 10.85 -4.94 2.58
N ASP A 163 11.67 -4.59 1.59
CA ASP A 163 12.25 -3.25 1.50
C ASP A 163 11.14 -2.21 1.29
N CYS A 164 11.05 -1.19 2.15
CA CYS A 164 10.01 -0.17 2.09
C CYS A 164 10.58 1.20 2.46
N ALA A 165 9.92 2.26 2.00
CA ALA A 165 10.21 3.63 2.42
C ALA A 165 9.02 4.17 3.21
N VAL A 166 9.26 4.63 4.43
CA VAL A 166 8.24 5.18 5.32
C VAL A 166 8.57 6.63 5.63
N ASP A 167 7.58 7.50 5.49
CA ASP A 167 7.70 8.94 5.63
C ASP A 167 6.68 9.44 6.66
N CYS A 168 7.14 9.96 7.79
CA CYS A 168 6.27 10.33 8.91
C CYS A 168 6.39 11.82 9.28
N PRO A 169 5.97 12.75 8.38
CA PRO A 169 6.06 14.18 8.64
C PRO A 169 4.92 14.70 9.52
N GLY A 170 3.90 13.86 9.76
CA GLY A 170 2.77 14.15 10.63
C GLY A 170 3.16 14.16 12.11
N SER A 171 2.28 14.71 12.94
CA SER A 171 2.49 14.78 14.39
C SER A 171 2.01 13.53 15.15
N GLY A 172 1.39 12.58 14.45
CA GLY A 172 0.92 11.33 15.04
C GLY A 172 2.07 10.38 15.40
N GLU A 173 1.77 9.42 16.27
CA GLU A 173 2.68 8.30 16.55
C GLU A 173 2.82 7.45 15.28
N CYS A 174 4.07 7.20 14.87
CA CYS A 174 4.39 6.40 13.70
C CYS A 174 5.30 5.24 14.12
N ILE A 175 4.78 4.02 14.08
CA ILE A 175 5.48 2.78 14.42
C ILE A 175 5.81 2.06 13.12
N VAL A 176 7.08 1.74 12.91
CA VAL A 176 7.55 0.99 11.74
C VAL A 176 8.16 -0.33 12.19
N ARG A 177 7.71 -1.42 11.59
CA ARG A 177 8.20 -2.79 11.85
C ARG A 177 8.83 -3.33 10.59
N CYS A 178 10.10 -3.71 10.70
CA CYS A 178 10.92 -4.20 9.61
C CYS A 178 11.43 -5.61 9.91
N PRO A 179 11.22 -6.60 9.02
CA PRO A 179 11.72 -7.96 9.22
C PRO A 179 13.24 -7.98 9.10
N ALA A 180 13.85 -8.97 9.74
CA ALA A 180 15.30 -9.14 9.70
C ALA A 180 15.79 -9.29 8.25
N GLY A 181 16.72 -8.42 7.85
CA GLY A 181 17.35 -8.45 6.53
C GLY A 181 16.68 -7.58 5.47
N ALA A 182 15.51 -7.00 5.73
CA ALA A 182 14.93 -5.97 4.88
C ALA A 182 15.55 -4.59 5.18
N VAL A 183 15.51 -3.70 4.19
CA VAL A 183 15.92 -2.29 4.32
C VAL A 183 14.66 -1.44 4.40
N CYS A 184 14.30 -1.01 5.61
CA CYS A 184 13.24 -0.05 5.84
C CYS A 184 13.85 1.32 6.14
N THR A 185 13.52 2.34 5.34
CA THR A 185 13.90 3.72 5.64
C THR A 185 12.76 4.42 6.36
N LEU A 186 13.07 5.09 7.46
CA LEU A 186 12.15 5.99 8.15
C LEU A 186 12.65 7.41 7.97
N ASP A 187 12.00 8.14 7.09
CA ASP A 187 12.37 9.48 6.66
C ASP A 187 11.41 10.55 7.20
N ARG A 188 11.90 11.79 7.27
CA ARG A 188 11.15 13.01 7.63
C ARG A 188 10.27 12.89 8.89
N CYS A 189 10.75 12.18 9.92
CA CYS A 189 10.11 12.22 11.24
C CYS A 189 10.10 13.66 11.79
N SER A 190 8.95 14.13 12.25
CA SER A 190 8.83 15.46 12.86
C SER A 190 9.50 15.58 14.23
N GLY A 191 9.73 14.45 14.90
CA GLY A 191 10.35 14.34 16.22
C GLY A 191 11.59 13.45 16.22
N ASP A 192 11.92 12.92 17.40
CA ASP A 192 13.02 11.96 17.55
C ASP A 192 12.59 10.57 17.09
N VAL A 193 13.48 9.88 16.37
CA VAL A 193 13.33 8.47 16.02
C VAL A 193 13.95 7.63 17.13
N VAL A 194 13.18 6.69 17.67
CA VAL A 194 13.59 5.75 18.71
C VAL A 194 13.65 4.34 18.14
N GLU A 195 14.83 3.72 18.20
CA GLU A 195 15.03 2.32 17.82
C GLU A 195 14.74 1.41 19.02
N CYS A 196 13.75 0.52 18.88
CA CYS A 196 13.20 -0.27 19.98
C CYS A 196 13.72 -1.71 20.05
N GLY A 197 14.52 -2.14 19.06
CA GLY A 197 14.94 -3.54 18.90
C GLY A 197 13.96 -4.34 18.03
N ASP A 198 14.36 -5.56 17.66
CA ASP A 198 13.56 -6.49 16.82
C ASP A 198 13.04 -5.88 15.51
N GLY A 199 13.80 -4.93 14.94
CA GLY A 199 13.43 -4.23 13.71
C GLY A 199 12.28 -3.23 13.88
N VAL A 200 11.99 -2.77 15.09
CA VAL A 200 10.97 -1.76 15.38
C VAL A 200 11.61 -0.38 15.58
N ALA A 201 11.14 0.59 14.80
CA ALA A 201 11.48 2.01 14.95
C ALA A 201 10.20 2.82 15.20
N VAL A 202 10.27 3.83 16.06
CA VAL A 202 9.12 4.67 16.43
C VAL A 202 9.47 6.14 16.26
N CYS A 203 8.58 6.89 15.62
CA CYS A 203 8.60 8.34 15.49
C CYS A 203 7.44 8.93 16.32
N ASN A 204 7.70 9.99 17.09
CA ASN A 204 6.72 10.68 17.94
C ASN A 204 6.01 9.79 18.98
N GLY A 205 6.62 8.68 19.42
CA GLY A 205 5.97 7.69 20.28
C GLY A 205 6.94 6.98 21.23
N ALA A 206 6.41 6.05 22.01
CA ALA A 206 7.19 5.20 22.90
C ALA A 206 7.35 3.80 22.29
N CYS A 207 8.42 3.10 22.68
CA CYS A 207 8.58 1.72 22.24
C CYS A 207 7.42 0.84 22.72
N PRO A 208 6.76 0.09 21.82
CA PRO A 208 5.73 -0.85 22.22
C PRO A 208 6.34 -1.98 23.07
N PRO A 209 5.54 -2.66 23.92
CA PRO A 209 6.03 -3.84 24.63
C PRO A 209 6.49 -4.91 23.64
N ALA A 210 7.60 -5.59 23.96
CA ALA A 210 8.11 -6.72 23.17
C ALA A 210 7.02 -7.80 23.04
N ARG A 211 6.82 -8.31 21.82
CA ARG A 211 5.83 -9.35 21.51
C ARG A 211 6.42 -10.75 21.64
#